data_AF-A0A8D6U0V7-F1
#
_entry.id   AF-A0A8D6U0V7-F1
#
_cell.length_a   1.000
_cell.length_b   1.000
_cell.length_c   1.000
_cell.angle_alpha   90.00
_cell.angle_beta   90.00
_cell.angle_gamma   90.00
#
_symmetry.space_group_name_H-M   'P 1'
#
loop_
_entity.id
_entity.type
_entity.pdbx_description
1 polymer ?
#
loop_
_entity_poly.entity_id
_entity_poly.type
_entity_poly.pdbx_seq_one_letter_code
_entity_poly.pdbx_strand_id
1 'polypeptide(L)'
;MKIKIQIDLAFQEETLQVQAPRWTLKIQQVVEFVESLDDNHRLKGKEDGETYLIDPNAISRIYIENRQVLAETIQVDNHLGLRLYQVLEILPSYFIKNLTVRDCQPQRN
;
A
#
# COMPACT_ATOMS: atom_id res chain seq x y z
N MET A 1 -8.56 -23.50 -11.64
CA MET A 1 -9.09 -23.37 -10.26
C MET A 1 -10.54 -22.90 -10.39
N LYS A 2 -11.48 -23.39 -9.57
CA LYS A 2 -12.89 -22.96 -9.63
C LYS A 2 -13.13 -22.00 -8.48
N ILE A 3 -13.40 -20.73 -8.78
CA ILE A 3 -13.65 -19.68 -7.79
C ILE A 3 -15.16 -19.45 -7.74
N LYS A 4 -15.72 -19.37 -6.53
CA LYS A 4 -17.10 -18.95 -6.28
C LYS A 4 -17.04 -17.68 -5.45
N ILE A 5 -17.76 -16.65 -5.87
CA ILE A 5 -17.85 -15.37 -5.18
C ILE A 5 -19.33 -15.14 -4.87
N GLN A 6 -19.63 -14.80 -3.61
CA GLN A 6 -20.98 -14.44 -3.16
C GLN A 6 -20.92 -13.00 -2.64
N ILE A 7 -21.76 -12.14 -3.20
CA ILE A 7 -21.91 -10.74 -2.78
C ILE A 7 -23.40 -10.53 -2.54
N ASP A 8 -23.75 -10.27 -1.29
CA ASP A 8 -25.12 -10.05 -0.84
C ASP A 8 -25.10 -9.05 0.32
N LEU A 9 -26.10 -8.17 0.39
CA LEU A 9 -26.26 -7.21 1.48
C LEU A 9 -26.65 -7.88 2.81
N ALA A 10 -27.04 -9.16 2.77
CA ALA A 10 -27.33 -9.96 3.96
C ALA A 10 -26.08 -10.28 4.80
N PHE A 11 -24.87 -10.16 4.24
CA PHE A 11 -23.62 -10.39 4.97
C PHE A 11 -23.21 -9.13 5.75
N GLN A 12 -22.93 -9.28 7.06
CA GLN A 12 -22.62 -8.15 7.95
C GLN A 12 -21.14 -7.75 7.95
N GLU A 13 -20.26 -8.63 7.48
CA GLU A 13 -18.82 -8.43 7.45
C GLU A 13 -18.21 -9.15 6.25
N GLU A 14 -17.03 -8.70 5.82
CA GLU A 14 -16.26 -9.36 4.78
C GLU A 14 -15.65 -10.65 5.33
N THR A 15 -16.02 -11.80 4.75
CA THR A 15 -15.52 -13.11 5.18
C THR A 15 -14.94 -13.91 4.02
N LEU A 16 -13.83 -14.60 4.27
CA LEU A 16 -13.25 -15.55 3.32
C LEU A 16 -13.48 -16.98 3.78
N GLN A 17 -14.19 -17.77 2.97
CA GLN A 17 -14.36 -19.21 3.20
C GLN A 17 -13.59 -20.02 2.17
N VAL A 18 -12.59 -20.79 2.64
CA VAL A 18 -11.80 -21.71 1.78
C VAL A 18 -12.30 -23.14 1.94
N GLN A 19 -12.71 -23.78 0.84
CA GLN A 19 -13.14 -25.18 0.81
C GLN A 19 -12.16 -26.03 0.01
N ALA A 20 -11.55 -27.02 0.65
CA ALA A 20 -10.62 -27.94 0.00
C ALA A 20 -10.57 -29.30 0.71
N PRO A 21 -10.18 -30.39 0.00
CA PRO A 21 -10.10 -31.73 0.60
C PRO A 21 -8.94 -31.89 1.60
N ARG A 22 -7.91 -31.02 1.52
CA ARG A 22 -6.76 -31.01 2.43
C ARG A 22 -6.03 -29.68 2.35
N TRP A 23 -5.20 -29.38 3.35
CA TRP A 23 -4.26 -28.27 3.29
C TRP A 23 -3.23 -28.52 2.18
N THR A 24 -2.93 -27.48 1.40
CA THR A 24 -1.93 -27.52 0.33
C THR A 24 -1.17 -26.20 0.30
N LEU A 25 0.03 -26.19 -0.29
CA LEU A 25 0.80 -24.95 -0.47
C LEU A 25 0.00 -23.85 -1.17
N LYS A 26 -0.89 -24.23 -2.10
CA LYS A 26 -1.77 -23.29 -2.80
C LYS A 26 -2.78 -22.62 -1.87
N ILE A 27 -3.30 -23.35 -0.88
CA ILE A 27 -4.24 -22.78 0.12
C ILE A 27 -3.48 -21.86 1.06
N GLN A 28 -2.30 -22.28 1.51
CA GLN A 28 -1.44 -21.44 2.34
C GLN A 28 -1.16 -20.10 1.68
N GLN A 29 -0.79 -20.10 0.39
CA GLN A 29 -0.56 -18.85 -0.37
C GLN A 29 -1.80 -17.94 -0.44
N VAL A 30 -3.01 -18.51 -0.51
CA VAL A 30 -4.25 -17.71 -0.51
C VAL A 30 -4.50 -17.09 0.86
N VAL A 31 -4.27 -17.84 1.93
CA VAL A 31 -4.45 -17.35 3.31
C VAL A 31 -3.44 -16.25 3.61
N GLU A 32 -2.15 -16.47 3.35
CA GLU A 32 -1.09 -15.46 3.54
C GLU A 32 -1.37 -14.18 2.76
N PHE A 33 -1.86 -14.31 1.52
CA PHE A 33 -2.26 -13.15 0.73
C PHE A 33 -3.41 -12.37 1.38
N VAL A 34 -4.43 -13.06 1.88
CA VAL A 34 -5.60 -12.42 2.48
C VAL A 34 -5.26 -11.77 3.82
N GLU A 35 -4.41 -12.41 4.64
CA GLU A 35 -3.88 -11.80 5.87
C GLU A 35 -3.10 -10.52 5.54
N SER A 36 -2.32 -10.50 4.46
CA SER A 36 -1.61 -9.30 4.02
C SER A 36 -2.52 -8.17 3.53
N LEU A 37 -3.79 -8.44 3.21
CA LEU A 37 -4.78 -7.39 2.89
C LEU A 37 -5.27 -6.68 4.15
N ASP A 38 -5.26 -7.38 5.29
CA ASP A 38 -5.69 -6.85 6.59
C ASP A 38 -4.53 -6.17 7.36
N ASP A 39 -3.30 -6.45 6.95
CA ASP A 39 -2.14 -5.66 7.30
C ASP A 39 -2.37 -4.22 6.81
N ASN A 40 -2.77 -3.39 7.77
CA ASN A 40 -2.90 -1.95 7.63
C ASN A 40 -1.48 -1.38 7.45
N HIS A 41 -0.97 -1.48 6.22
CA HIS A 41 0.29 -0.95 5.71
C HIS A 41 0.32 0.60 5.70
N ARG A 42 -0.31 1.23 6.70
CA ARG A 42 -0.49 2.66 6.81
C ARG A 42 0.86 3.32 7.00
N LEU A 43 1.16 4.24 6.09
CA LEU A 43 2.38 5.02 6.15
C LEU A 43 2.18 6.16 7.14
N LYS A 44 3.21 6.44 7.94
CA LYS A 44 3.22 7.62 8.80
C LYS A 44 3.68 8.82 7.97
N GLY A 45 2.79 9.79 7.77
CA GLY A 45 3.10 11.10 7.24
C GLY A 45 3.46 12.07 8.34
N LYS A 46 4.21 13.12 8.01
CA LYS A 46 4.48 14.28 8.85
C LYS A 46 4.08 15.54 8.10
N GLU A 47 3.28 16.35 8.75
CA GLU A 47 2.84 17.66 8.29
C GLU A 47 2.92 18.61 9.50
N ASP A 48 3.61 19.74 9.36
CA ASP A 48 3.75 20.76 10.41
C ASP A 48 4.15 20.28 11.82
N GLY A 49 4.93 19.18 11.89
CA GLY A 49 5.43 18.61 13.14
C GLY A 49 4.52 17.53 13.75
N GLU A 50 3.29 17.40 13.26
CA GLU A 50 2.35 16.35 13.64
C GLU A 50 2.53 15.10 12.77
N THR A 51 2.21 13.93 13.32
CA THR A 51 2.34 12.64 12.60
C THR A 51 0.96 12.07 12.30
N TYR A 52 0.67 11.84 11.02
CA TYR A 52 -0.60 11.34 10.54
C TYR A 52 -0.47 9.94 9.93
N LEU A 53 -1.54 9.15 9.95
CA LEU A 53 -1.58 7.84 9.31
C LEU A 53 -2.25 7.94 7.95
N ILE A 54 -1.47 7.74 6.89
CA ILE A 54 -1.91 7.76 5.50
C ILE A 54 -2.36 6.35 5.11
N ASP A 55 -3.58 6.25 4.59
CA ASP A 55 -4.09 5.04 3.95
C ASP A 55 -3.35 4.81 2.62
N PRO A 56 -2.74 3.63 2.40
CA PRO A 56 -2.09 3.29 1.14
C PRO A 56 -2.98 3.45 -0.09
N ASN A 57 -4.30 3.24 0.03
CA ASN A 57 -5.25 3.42 -1.06
C ASN A 57 -5.44 4.89 -1.47
N ALA A 58 -5.11 5.83 -0.57
CA ALA A 58 -5.17 7.26 -0.86
C ALA A 58 -3.91 7.79 -1.57
N ILE A 59 -2.87 6.96 -1.71
CA ILE A 59 -1.58 7.34 -2.27
C ILE A 59 -1.57 7.07 -3.77
N SER A 60 -1.46 8.12 -4.56
CA SER A 60 -1.33 8.07 -6.02
C SER A 60 0.07 7.65 -6.46
N ARG A 61 1.11 8.22 -5.82
CA ARG A 61 2.52 7.87 -6.08
C ARG A 61 3.41 8.22 -4.89
N ILE A 62 4.57 7.57 -4.83
CA ILE A 62 5.65 7.92 -3.89
C ILE A 62 6.88 8.31 -4.68
N TYR A 63 7.51 9.43 -4.31
CA TYR A 63 8.66 9.97 -5.02
C TYR A 63 9.65 10.65 -4.07
N ILE A 64 10.84 10.93 -4.58
CA ILE A 64 11.86 11.68 -3.86
C ILE A 64 11.92 13.09 -4.45
N GLU A 65 11.80 14.08 -3.59
CA GLU A 65 12.04 15.49 -3.92
C GLU A 65 12.82 16.12 -2.78
N ASN A 66 13.78 17.00 -3.08
CA ASN A 66 14.58 17.68 -2.06
C ASN A 66 15.22 16.75 -1.00
N ARG A 67 15.63 15.53 -1.42
CA ARG A 67 16.19 14.45 -0.57
C ARG A 67 15.21 13.87 0.47
N GLN A 68 13.93 14.18 0.35
CA GLN A 68 12.86 13.70 1.21
C GLN A 68 11.94 12.77 0.41
N VAL A 69 11.36 11.79 1.10
CA VAL A 69 10.37 10.88 0.50
C VAL A 69 8.99 11.46 0.76
N LEU A 70 8.22 11.63 -0.32
CA LEU A 70 6.89 12.19 -0.32
C LEU A 70 5.88 11.16 -0.84
N ALA A 71 4.70 11.16 -0.27
CA ALA A 71 3.53 10.47 -0.80
C ALA A 71 2.55 11.51 -1.38
N GLU A 72 2.32 11.45 -2.69
CA GLU A 72 1.26 12.23 -3.35
C GLU A 72 -0.07 11.55 -3.06
N THR A 73 -0.96 12.28 -2.39
CA THR A 73 -2.36 11.88 -2.20
C THR A 73 -3.27 12.78 -3.04
N ILE A 74 -4.56 12.46 -3.10
CA ILE A 74 -5.55 13.26 -3.85
C ILE A 74 -5.65 14.71 -3.33
N GLN A 75 -5.34 14.93 -2.05
CA GLN A 75 -5.50 16.23 -1.38
C GLN A 75 -4.18 16.98 -1.27
N VAL A 76 -3.14 16.34 -0.74
CA VAL A 76 -1.86 16.97 -0.39
C VAL A 76 -0.70 15.97 -0.47
N ASP A 77 0.48 16.48 -0.83
CA ASP A 77 1.74 15.75 -0.72
C ASP A 77 2.21 15.72 0.73
N ASN A 78 2.43 14.51 1.27
CA ASN A 78 2.81 14.32 2.66
C ASN A 78 4.27 13.82 2.79
N HIS A 79 5.04 14.40 3.70
CA HIS A 79 6.38 13.92 4.01
C HIS A 79 6.32 12.61 4.80
N LEU A 80 6.94 11.55 4.33
CA LEU A 80 6.87 10.26 5.03
C LEU A 80 7.85 10.13 6.21
N GLY A 81 8.84 11.03 6.33
CA GLY A 81 9.86 10.97 7.37
C GLY A 81 10.73 9.70 7.37
N LEU A 82 10.55 8.83 6.37
CA LEU A 82 11.23 7.55 6.17
C LEU A 82 12.11 7.61 4.92
N ARG A 83 13.12 6.74 4.85
CA ARG A 83 13.90 6.51 3.63
C ARG A 83 13.13 5.62 2.66
N LEU A 84 13.39 5.76 1.36
CA LEU A 84 12.64 5.04 0.33
C LEU A 84 12.68 3.51 0.53
N TYR A 85 13.81 2.95 0.96
CA TYR A 85 13.90 1.51 1.21
C TYR A 85 13.01 1.04 2.38
N GLN A 86 12.84 1.86 3.42
CA GLN A 86 11.96 1.55 4.56
C GLN A 86 10.50 1.64 4.12
N VAL A 87 10.17 2.61 3.27
CA VAL A 87 8.83 2.74 2.69
C VAL A 87 8.52 1.50 1.84
N LEU A 88 9.47 1.01 1.05
CA LEU A 88 9.28 -0.21 0.23
C LEU A 88 9.03 -1.48 1.05
N GLU A 89 9.51 -1.55 2.30
CA GLU A 89 9.23 -2.68 3.21
C GLU A 89 7.81 -2.64 3.78
N ILE A 90 7.19 -1.46 3.82
CA ILE A 90 5.85 -1.22 4.39
C ILE A 90 4.80 -1.16 3.28
N LEU A 91 5.17 -0.94 2.03
CA LEU A 91 4.18 -0.77 0.97
C LEU A 91 3.48 -2.09 0.63
N PRO A 92 2.15 -2.04 0.41
CA PRO A 92 1.42 -3.18 -0.11
C PRO A 92 1.98 -3.68 -1.43
N SER A 93 1.84 -4.97 -1.70
CA SER A 93 2.38 -5.63 -2.90
C SER A 93 1.80 -5.12 -4.23
N TYR A 94 0.68 -4.37 -4.20
CA TYR A 94 0.07 -3.78 -5.39
C TYR A 94 0.77 -2.50 -5.87
N PHE A 95 1.70 -1.92 -5.08
CA PHE A 95 2.52 -0.80 -5.53
C PHE A 95 3.56 -1.26 -6.56
N ILE A 96 3.50 -0.69 -7.76
CA ILE A 96 4.50 -0.96 -8.81
C ILE A 96 5.71 -0.05 -8.59
N LYS A 97 6.86 -0.64 -8.35
CA LYS A 97 8.14 0.09 -8.27
C LYS A 97 8.58 0.52 -9.66
N ASN A 98 8.32 1.78 -10.00
CA ASN A 98 8.86 2.41 -11.20
C ASN A 98 9.82 3.54 -10.79
N LEU A 99 11.12 3.27 -10.83
CA LEU A 99 12.17 4.24 -10.51
C LEU A 99 12.45 5.10 -11.75
N THR A 100 11.61 6.10 -11.98
CA THR A 100 11.92 7.12 -12.98
C THR A 100 12.81 8.17 -12.33
N VAL A 101 14.08 8.25 -12.73
CA VAL A 101 14.94 9.40 -12.43
C VAL A 101 14.31 10.60 -13.15
N ARG A 102 13.51 11.40 -12.46
CA ARG A 102 13.20 12.73 -12.98
C ARG A 102 14.48 13.52 -12.86
N ASP A 103 15.06 13.86 -14.02
CA ASP A 103 16.11 14.86 -14.10
C ASP A 103 15.67 16.07 -13.28
N CYS A 104 16.47 16.39 -12.25
CA CYS A 104 16.34 17.64 -11.52
C CYS A 104 16.47 18.76 -12.54
N GLN A 105 15.36 19.35 -12.98
CA GLN A 105 15.46 20.56 -13.78
C GLN A 105 16.10 21.64 -12.89
N PRO A 106 17.24 22.23 -13.31
CA PRO A 106 17.84 23.31 -12.55
C PRO A 106 16.86 24.47 -12.59
N GLN A 107 16.47 24.96 -11.41
CA GLN A 107 15.76 26.23 -11.29
C GLN A 107 16.60 27.30 -12.00
N ARG A 108 16.11 27.78 -13.14
CA ARG A 108 16.65 28.97 -13.78
C ARG A 108 16.15 30.17 -12.98
N ASN A 109 17.08 30.81 -12.27
CA ASN A 109 16.94 32.18 -11.80
C ASN A 109 16.75 33.15 -12.99
#